data_AF-A0A1U7X6Z7-F1
#
_entry.id   AF-A0A1U7X6Z7-F1
#
_cell.length_a   1.000
_cell.length_b   1.000
_cell.length_c   1.000
_cell.angle_alpha   90.00
_cell.angle_beta   90.00
_cell.angle_gamma   90.00
#
_symmetry.space_group_name_H-M   'P 1'
#
loop_
_entity.id
_entity.type
_entity.pdbx_description
1 polymer ?
#
loop_
_entity_poly.entity_id
_entity_poly.type
_entity_poly.pdbx_seq_one_letter_code
_entity_poly.pdbx_strand_id
1 'polypeptide(L)'
;MRKLWNNWRGFMHKNIKSKPFRDALRDVPEGVDKSNWEWLVKEHFLTEKFKVGKDGNPPDTATIFFETRKKDDKLVEPETNEKYAKIQELVQSESSLTNIEVVERCFGPQRKSHVVGFGGGITAKELKGANSSKDALLEKLSATEKENKSLKECIEGLESKCDVLESKYAQLASAVFNQASSSSSSEQ
;
A
#
# COMPACT_ATOMS: atom_id res chain seq x y z
N MET A 1 25.60 -16.58 -20.63
CA MET A 1 24.55 -16.34 -19.61
C MET A 1 24.80 -17.13 -18.32
N ARG A 2 24.40 -18.42 -18.23
CA ARG A 2 24.57 -19.25 -17.01
C ARG A 2 26.02 -19.35 -16.54
N LYS A 3 26.98 -19.48 -17.47
CA LYS A 3 28.42 -19.50 -17.18
C LYS A 3 28.93 -18.18 -16.61
N LEU A 4 28.49 -17.04 -17.15
CA LEU A 4 28.89 -15.71 -16.69
C LEU A 4 28.41 -15.46 -15.25
N TRP A 5 27.16 -15.78 -14.96
CA TRP A 5 26.59 -15.71 -13.61
C TRP A 5 27.30 -16.66 -12.64
N ASN A 6 27.47 -17.94 -13.00
CA ASN A 6 28.10 -18.92 -12.12
C ASN A 6 29.56 -18.57 -11.78
N ASN A 7 30.29 -17.98 -12.73
CA ASN A 7 31.68 -17.59 -12.54
C ASN A 7 31.83 -16.36 -11.63
N TRP A 8 30.88 -15.40 -11.69
CA TRP A 8 31.05 -14.10 -11.05
C TRP A 8 30.05 -13.79 -9.92
N ARG A 9 29.06 -14.65 -9.66
CA ARG A 9 28.05 -14.44 -8.58
C ARG A 9 28.68 -14.33 -7.19
N GLY A 10 29.75 -15.07 -6.93
CA GLY A 10 30.43 -15.04 -5.63
C GLY A 10 31.10 -13.68 -5.39
N PHE A 11 31.75 -13.14 -6.42
CA PHE A 11 32.35 -11.82 -6.40
C PHE A 11 31.29 -10.71 -6.28
N MET A 12 30.19 -10.84 -7.03
CA MET A 12 29.02 -9.96 -6.92
C MET A 12 28.47 -9.93 -5.48
N HIS A 13 28.19 -11.08 -4.89
CA HIS A 13 27.63 -11.13 -3.52
C HIS A 13 28.57 -10.56 -2.46
N LYS A 14 29.90 -10.62 -2.68
CA LYS A 14 30.90 -10.09 -1.76
C LYS A 14 31.09 -8.57 -1.89
N ASN A 15 31.02 -8.02 -3.11
CA ASN A 15 31.32 -6.61 -3.38
C ASN A 15 30.11 -5.70 -3.52
N ILE A 16 28.96 -6.23 -3.96
CA ILE A 16 27.80 -5.42 -4.37
C ILE A 16 26.70 -5.39 -3.30
N LYS A 17 26.65 -6.36 -2.37
CA LYS A 17 25.68 -6.34 -1.26
C LYS A 17 25.81 -5.13 -0.33
N SER A 18 26.98 -4.49 -0.26
CA SER A 18 27.28 -3.37 0.64
C SER A 18 27.51 -2.04 -0.08
N LYS A 19 27.42 -2.01 -1.41
CA LYS A 19 27.70 -0.82 -2.22
C LYS A 19 26.48 -0.39 -3.05
N PRO A 20 26.25 0.92 -3.23
CA PRO A 20 25.15 1.40 -4.04
C PRO A 20 25.38 1.09 -5.52
N PHE A 21 24.30 0.96 -6.29
CA PHE A 21 24.29 0.60 -7.71
C PHE A 21 25.31 1.37 -8.57
N ARG A 22 25.47 2.68 -8.31
CA ARG A 22 26.42 3.53 -9.05
C ARG A 22 27.88 3.18 -8.82
N ASP A 23 28.22 2.70 -7.63
CA ASP A 23 29.58 2.31 -7.26
C ASP A 23 29.86 0.89 -7.77
N ALA A 24 28.85 0.01 -7.69
CA ALA A 24 28.89 -1.34 -8.29
C ALA A 24 29.18 -1.31 -9.80
N LEU A 25 28.67 -0.32 -10.53
CA LEU A 25 28.96 -0.15 -11.97
C LEU A 25 30.40 0.30 -12.27
N ARG A 26 31.06 0.98 -11.32
CA ARG A 26 32.43 1.50 -11.49
C ARG A 26 33.48 0.45 -11.15
N ASP A 27 33.17 -0.46 -10.23
CA ASP A 27 34.08 -1.50 -9.75
C ASP A 27 34.10 -2.73 -10.68
N VAL A 28 34.51 -2.52 -11.94
CA VAL A 28 34.66 -3.61 -12.92
C VAL A 28 35.85 -4.49 -12.50
N PRO A 29 35.66 -5.81 -12.27
CA PRO A 29 36.76 -6.70 -11.94
C PRO A 29 37.75 -6.82 -13.11
N GLU A 30 39.03 -6.94 -12.78
CA GLU A 30 40.08 -7.10 -13.79
C GLU A 30 39.85 -8.39 -14.60
N GLY A 31 39.86 -8.26 -15.94
CA GLY A 31 39.55 -9.36 -16.86
C GLY A 31 38.06 -9.59 -17.14
N VAL A 32 37.15 -8.80 -16.55
CA VAL A 32 35.73 -8.82 -16.91
C VAL A 32 35.45 -7.70 -17.91
N ASP A 33 34.83 -8.06 -19.03
CA ASP A 33 34.34 -7.08 -19.99
C ASP A 33 33.31 -6.13 -19.34
N LYS A 34 33.48 -4.83 -19.58
CA LYS A 34 32.69 -3.78 -18.92
C LYS A 34 31.21 -3.91 -19.25
N SER A 35 30.85 -4.23 -20.49
CA SER A 35 29.45 -4.39 -20.89
C SER A 35 28.81 -5.62 -20.24
N ASN A 36 29.56 -6.73 -20.13
CA ASN A 36 29.14 -7.91 -19.40
C ASN A 36 29.00 -7.67 -17.88
N TRP A 37 29.87 -6.86 -17.29
CA TRP A 37 29.77 -6.45 -15.88
C TRP A 37 28.58 -5.53 -15.63
N GLU A 38 28.42 -4.49 -16.45
CA GLU A 38 27.25 -3.61 -16.37
C GLU A 38 25.95 -4.40 -16.52
N TRP A 39 25.92 -5.35 -17.46
CA TRP A 39 24.78 -6.25 -17.63
C TRP A 39 24.55 -7.10 -16.39
N LEU A 40 25.57 -7.70 -15.76
CA LEU A 40 25.42 -8.48 -14.52
C LEU A 40 24.93 -7.64 -13.33
N VAL A 41 25.45 -6.43 -13.17
CA VAL A 41 25.04 -5.50 -12.12
C VAL A 41 23.59 -5.05 -12.37
N LYS A 42 23.26 -4.64 -13.60
CA LYS A 42 21.89 -4.33 -14.02
C LYS A 42 20.99 -5.54 -13.81
N GLU A 43 21.36 -6.73 -14.25
CA GLU A 43 20.57 -7.95 -14.09
C GLU A 43 20.32 -8.27 -12.62
N HIS A 44 21.29 -8.10 -11.72
CA HIS A 44 21.08 -8.37 -10.28
C HIS A 44 20.12 -7.38 -9.61
N PHE A 45 20.21 -6.10 -9.97
CA PHE A 45 19.35 -5.06 -9.41
C PHE A 45 18.01 -4.92 -10.16
N LEU A 46 17.90 -5.45 -11.39
CA LEU A 46 16.76 -5.27 -12.27
C LEU A 46 16.08 -6.60 -12.68
N THR A 47 16.51 -7.76 -12.19
CA THR A 47 15.83 -9.04 -12.50
C THR A 47 14.37 -8.98 -12.08
N GLU A 48 13.47 -9.55 -12.88
CA GLU A 48 11.99 -9.56 -12.72
C GLU A 48 11.49 -9.82 -11.30
N LYS A 49 12.24 -10.60 -10.53
CA LYS A 49 12.00 -10.92 -9.10
C LYS A 49 11.83 -9.69 -8.21
N PHE A 50 12.41 -8.56 -8.60
CA PHE A 50 12.38 -7.31 -7.84
C PHE A 50 11.66 -6.17 -8.56
N LYS A 51 11.24 -6.35 -9.83
CA LYS A 51 10.84 -5.22 -10.67
C LYS A 51 9.36 -5.11 -11.00
N VAL A 52 8.59 -6.20 -11.10
CA VAL A 52 7.24 -6.07 -11.67
C VAL A 52 6.34 -7.15 -11.06
N GLY A 53 5.46 -6.76 -10.14
CA GLY A 53 4.16 -7.43 -10.06
C GLY A 53 3.46 -7.25 -11.40
N LYS A 54 2.65 -8.23 -11.83
CA LYS A 54 2.07 -8.43 -13.19
C LYS A 54 1.49 -7.18 -13.89
N ASP A 55 1.29 -6.09 -13.15
CA ASP A 55 0.62 -4.85 -13.56
C ASP A 55 1.52 -3.59 -13.48
N GLY A 56 2.84 -3.74 -13.29
CA GLY A 56 3.77 -2.60 -13.22
C GLY A 56 3.84 -1.91 -11.85
N ASN A 57 3.15 -2.44 -10.84
CA ASN A 57 3.27 -2.00 -9.46
C ASN A 57 4.43 -2.71 -8.75
N PRO A 58 5.19 -2.00 -7.89
CA PRO A 58 6.19 -2.64 -7.04
C PRO A 58 5.51 -3.70 -6.15
N PRO A 59 6.17 -4.84 -5.88
CA PRO A 59 5.63 -5.85 -4.97
C PRO A 59 5.28 -5.23 -3.61
N ASP A 60 4.24 -5.77 -2.97
CA ASP A 60 3.81 -5.32 -1.64
C ASP A 60 4.94 -5.48 -0.60
N THR A 61 4.94 -4.61 0.42
CA THR A 61 5.94 -4.58 1.49
C THR A 61 6.07 -5.93 2.20
N ALA A 62 4.97 -6.68 2.40
CA ALA A 62 5.04 -8.00 3.01
C ALA A 62 5.81 -8.98 2.11
N THR A 63 5.55 -8.93 0.80
CA THR A 63 6.23 -9.80 -0.18
C THR A 63 7.73 -9.49 -0.22
N ILE A 64 8.10 -8.21 -0.27
CA ILE A 64 9.50 -7.78 -0.25
C ILE A 64 10.19 -8.22 1.04
N PHE A 65 9.53 -8.03 2.18
CA PHE A 65 10.09 -8.41 3.48
C PHE A 65 10.32 -9.92 3.59
N PHE A 66 9.36 -10.73 3.16
CA PHE A 66 9.49 -12.19 3.16
C PHE A 66 10.63 -12.66 2.26
N GLU A 67 10.68 -12.18 1.03
CA GLU A 67 11.68 -12.59 0.03
C GLU A 67 13.11 -12.17 0.42
N THR A 68 13.27 -11.04 1.10
CA THR A 68 14.60 -10.57 1.54
C THR A 68 15.11 -11.25 2.80
N ARG A 69 14.23 -11.89 3.59
CA ARG A 69 14.55 -12.48 4.89
C ARG A 69 14.40 -13.99 4.98
N LYS A 70 13.80 -14.64 3.97
CA LYS A 70 13.67 -16.10 3.94
C LYS A 70 15.01 -16.81 3.77
N LYS A 71 15.17 -17.94 4.46
CA LYS A 71 16.21 -18.96 4.25
C LYS A 71 15.48 -20.25 3.92
N ASP A 72 15.81 -20.85 2.77
CA ASP A 72 15.15 -22.08 2.27
C ASP A 72 13.61 -21.98 2.29
N ASP A 73 13.10 -20.85 1.79
CA ASP A 73 11.68 -20.49 1.72
C ASP A 73 10.94 -20.35 3.07
N LYS A 74 11.68 -20.22 4.18
CA LYS A 74 11.12 -20.02 5.53
C LYS A 74 11.78 -18.88 6.29
N LEU A 75 11.03 -18.23 7.18
CA LEU A 75 11.57 -17.27 8.15
C LEU A 75 12.07 -18.02 9.38
N VAL A 76 13.39 -18.06 9.55
CA VAL A 76 14.05 -18.87 10.60
C VAL A 76 14.20 -18.09 11.92
N GLU A 77 14.27 -16.76 11.83
CA GLU A 77 14.51 -15.88 12.97
C GLU A 77 13.17 -15.42 13.59
N PRO A 78 12.95 -15.61 14.91
CA PRO A 78 11.67 -15.30 15.55
C PRO A 78 11.32 -13.80 15.50
N GLU A 79 12.32 -12.92 15.69
CA GLU A 79 12.14 -11.46 15.56
C GLU A 79 11.70 -11.06 14.14
N THR A 80 12.27 -11.72 13.13
CA THR A 80 11.89 -11.50 11.72
C THR A 80 10.46 -11.97 11.46
N ASN A 81 10.05 -13.10 12.05
CA ASN A 81 8.69 -13.62 11.91
C ASN A 81 7.65 -12.70 12.59
N GLU A 82 7.94 -12.19 13.78
CA GLU A 82 7.09 -11.21 14.48
C GLU A 82 6.91 -9.93 13.64
N LYS A 83 8.01 -9.40 13.10
CA LYS A 83 7.96 -8.23 12.20
C LYS A 83 7.16 -8.51 10.94
N TYR A 84 7.29 -9.70 10.37
CA TYR A 84 6.54 -10.10 9.19
C TYR A 84 5.04 -10.18 9.47
N ALA A 85 4.63 -10.79 10.59
CA ALA A 85 3.23 -10.87 11.01
C ALA A 85 2.63 -9.46 11.18
N LYS A 86 3.37 -8.53 11.79
CA LYS A 86 2.95 -7.14 11.94
C LYS A 86 2.75 -6.42 10.60
N ILE A 87 3.62 -6.67 9.62
CA ILE A 87 3.48 -6.13 8.26
C ILE A 87 2.23 -6.71 7.59
N GLN A 88 2.03 -8.03 7.66
CA GLN A 88 0.85 -8.69 7.08
C GLN A 88 -0.46 -8.14 7.65
N GLU A 89 -0.54 -7.99 8.97
CA GLU A 89 -1.71 -7.44 9.67
C GLU A 89 -2.02 -6.02 9.20
N LEU A 90 -1.00 -5.15 9.08
CA LEU A 90 -1.18 -3.77 8.63
C LEU A 90 -1.62 -3.67 7.17
N VAL A 91 -1.03 -4.49 6.28
CA VAL A 91 -1.42 -4.52 4.86
C VAL A 91 -2.86 -5.03 4.69
N GLN A 92 -3.29 -5.98 5.52
CA GLN A 92 -4.66 -6.52 5.49
C GLN A 92 -5.70 -5.56 6.09
N SER A 93 -5.37 -4.88 7.18
CA SER A 93 -6.28 -3.96 7.86
C SER A 93 -6.40 -2.59 7.18
N GLU A 94 -5.30 -2.05 6.64
CA GLU A 94 -5.23 -0.71 6.06
C GLU A 94 -4.70 -0.75 4.61
N SER A 95 -5.50 -1.31 3.69
CA SER A 95 -5.14 -1.49 2.26
C SER A 95 -4.81 -0.21 1.49
N SER A 96 -5.16 0.97 2.02
CA SER A 96 -4.82 2.28 1.43
C SER A 96 -3.42 2.77 1.79
N LEU A 97 -2.72 2.14 2.74
CA LEU A 97 -1.38 2.55 3.13
C LEU A 97 -0.39 2.35 1.98
N THR A 98 0.49 3.33 1.83
CA THR A 98 1.64 3.20 0.94
C THR A 98 2.70 2.30 1.57
N ASN A 99 3.53 1.67 0.73
CA ASN A 99 4.61 0.80 1.18
C ASN A 99 5.54 1.46 2.22
N ILE A 100 5.80 2.76 2.10
CA ILE A 100 6.64 3.49 3.05
C ILE A 100 5.97 3.69 4.41
N GLU A 101 4.66 3.91 4.46
CA GLU A 101 3.91 4.07 5.72
C GLU A 101 3.86 2.75 6.50
N VAL A 102 3.67 1.63 5.79
CA VAL A 102 3.73 0.29 6.40
C VAL A 102 5.10 0.04 7.02
N VAL A 103 6.18 0.37 6.32
CA VAL A 103 7.55 0.24 6.86
C VAL A 103 7.77 1.17 8.05
N GLU A 104 7.36 2.44 7.97
CA GLU A 104 7.53 3.41 9.06
C GLU A 104 6.78 3.00 10.34
N ARG A 105 5.62 2.35 10.23
CA ARG A 105 4.83 1.86 11.39
C ARG A 105 5.39 0.59 12.03
N CYS A 106 6.07 -0.25 11.24
CA CYS A 106 6.68 -1.49 11.73
C CYS A 106 8.10 -1.30 12.30
N PHE A 107 8.88 -0.40 11.71
CA PHE A 107 10.31 -0.23 12.00
C PHE A 107 10.68 1.17 12.50
N GLY A 108 9.71 2.07 12.58
CA GLY A 108 9.94 3.47 12.93
C GLY A 108 10.36 4.33 11.72
N PRO A 109 10.58 5.63 11.93
CA PRO A 109 10.95 6.56 10.86
C PRO A 109 12.16 6.09 10.05
N GLN A 110 12.02 6.07 8.72
CA GLN A 110 13.06 5.59 7.81
C GLN A 110 13.99 6.72 7.37
N ARG A 111 15.26 6.39 7.12
CA ARG A 111 16.24 7.39 6.66
C ARG A 111 16.01 7.69 5.19
N LYS A 112 16.29 8.94 4.78
CA LYS A 112 16.09 9.38 3.40
C LYS A 112 16.83 8.51 2.37
N SER A 113 18.01 7.99 2.72
CA SER A 113 18.87 7.17 1.85
C SER A 113 18.64 5.66 1.96
N HIS A 114 17.83 5.20 2.92
CA HIS A 114 17.64 3.77 3.16
C HIS A 114 16.28 3.48 3.80
N VAL A 115 15.54 2.56 3.18
CA VAL A 115 14.25 2.08 3.68
C VAL A 115 14.38 0.58 3.95
N VAL A 116 14.03 0.16 5.17
CA VAL A 116 14.07 -1.25 5.58
C VAL A 116 13.22 -2.11 4.64
N GLY A 117 13.78 -3.25 4.21
CA GLY A 117 13.14 -4.18 3.26
C GLY A 117 13.41 -3.83 1.79
N PHE A 118 13.62 -2.56 1.47
CA PHE A 118 14.02 -2.13 0.14
C PHE A 118 15.55 -2.10 0.04
N GLY A 119 16.10 -2.74 -1.00
CA GLY A 119 17.56 -2.81 -1.21
C GLY A 119 18.23 -1.43 -1.31
N GLY A 120 19.56 -1.39 -1.26
CA GLY A 120 20.32 -0.15 -1.43
C GLY A 120 20.11 0.45 -2.83
N GLY A 121 19.32 1.53 -2.92
CA GLY A 121 19.00 2.18 -4.20
C GLY A 121 17.61 2.81 -4.27
N ILE A 122 16.70 2.43 -3.38
CA ILE A 122 15.37 3.04 -3.26
C ILE A 122 15.36 3.98 -2.05
N THR A 123 15.14 5.27 -2.31
CA THR A 123 15.02 6.29 -1.27
C THR A 123 13.60 6.40 -0.78
N ALA A 124 13.42 6.82 0.48
CA ALA A 124 12.09 7.11 1.04
C ALA A 124 11.33 8.16 0.20
N LYS A 125 12.07 9.05 -0.50
CA LYS A 125 11.49 10.06 -1.40
C LYS A 125 10.89 9.44 -2.67
N GLU A 126 11.52 8.40 -3.22
CA GLU A 126 11.00 7.70 -4.40
C GLU A 126 9.77 6.85 -4.06
N LEU A 127 9.73 6.25 -2.85
CA LEU A 127 8.56 5.50 -2.38
C LEU A 127 7.37 6.39 -1.97
N LYS A 128 7.63 7.61 -1.47
CA LYS A 128 6.59 8.61 -1.25
C LYS A 128 6.01 9.17 -2.56
N GLY A 129 6.54 8.74 -3.72
CA GLY A 129 6.23 9.30 -5.02
C GLY A 129 6.73 10.74 -5.13
N ALA A 130 6.67 11.32 -6.33
CA ALA A 130 6.61 12.77 -6.42
C ALA A 130 5.39 13.18 -5.60
N ASN A 131 5.65 13.64 -4.38
CA ASN A 131 4.69 14.30 -3.54
C ASN A 131 3.92 15.25 -4.45
N SER A 132 2.64 14.95 -4.67
CA SER A 132 1.70 15.95 -5.15
C SER A 132 2.03 17.21 -4.38
N SER A 133 2.31 18.31 -5.10
CA SER A 133 2.73 19.57 -4.49
C SER A 133 1.93 19.79 -3.20
N LYS A 134 2.56 20.35 -2.17
CA LYS A 134 1.85 20.75 -0.94
C LYS A 134 0.52 21.47 -1.27
N ASP A 135 0.50 22.21 -2.38
CA ASP A 135 -0.65 22.90 -2.92
C ASP A 135 -1.74 21.95 -3.47
N ALA A 136 -1.35 20.90 -4.19
CA ALA A 136 -2.27 19.88 -4.69
C ALA A 136 -2.89 19.03 -3.56
N LEU A 137 -2.17 18.84 -2.45
CA LEU A 137 -2.73 18.21 -1.25
C LEU A 137 -3.72 19.13 -0.53
N LEU A 138 -3.39 20.42 -0.41
CA LEU A 138 -4.30 21.42 0.15
C LEU A 138 -5.59 21.55 -0.67
N GLU A 139 -5.48 21.54 -1.99
CA GLU A 139 -6.63 21.59 -2.89
C GLU A 139 -7.52 20.35 -2.72
N LYS A 140 -6.93 19.15 -2.71
CA LYS A 140 -7.68 17.91 -2.44
C LYS A 140 -8.33 17.90 -1.06
N LEU A 141 -7.62 18.32 -0.02
CA LEU A 141 -8.13 18.35 1.36
C LEU A 141 -9.30 19.32 1.48
N SER A 142 -9.18 20.53 0.93
CA SER A 142 -10.28 21.50 0.93
C SER A 142 -11.48 21.05 0.09
N ALA A 143 -11.26 20.33 -1.02
CA ALA A 143 -12.34 19.73 -1.81
C ALA A 143 -13.08 18.65 -1.01
N THR A 144 -12.36 17.74 -0.35
CA THR A 144 -12.94 16.70 0.51
C THR A 144 -13.67 17.30 1.72
N GLU A 145 -13.15 18.36 2.33
CA GLU A 145 -13.82 19.06 3.43
C GLU A 145 -15.14 19.68 2.97
N LYS A 146 -15.16 20.29 1.78
CA LYS A 146 -16.38 20.84 1.17
C LYS A 146 -17.41 19.75 0.86
N GLU A 147 -16.96 18.62 0.30
CA GLU A 147 -17.83 17.47 0.02
C GLU A 147 -18.43 16.89 1.30
N ASN A 148 -17.63 16.68 2.34
CA ASN A 148 -18.10 16.20 3.65
C ASN A 148 -19.14 17.15 4.28
N LYS A 149 -18.92 18.47 4.16
CA LYS A 149 -19.91 19.45 4.62
C LYS A 149 -21.23 19.31 3.86
N SER A 150 -21.19 19.21 2.53
CA SER A 150 -22.39 19.02 1.70
C SER A 150 -23.09 17.69 1.97
N LEU A 151 -22.34 16.60 2.19
CA LEU A 151 -22.91 15.30 2.57
C LEU A 151 -23.62 15.38 3.93
N LYS A 152 -23.02 16.07 4.90
CA LYS A 152 -23.64 16.28 6.22
C LYS A 152 -24.97 17.04 6.10
N GLU A 153 -24.98 18.15 5.35
CA GLU A 153 -26.20 18.92 5.09
C GLU A 153 -27.28 18.09 4.36
N CYS A 154 -26.86 17.21 3.44
CA CYS A 154 -27.76 16.29 2.75
C CYS A 154 -28.39 15.26 3.70
N ILE A 155 -27.59 14.68 4.60
CA ILE A 155 -28.05 13.73 5.62
C ILE A 155 -29.07 14.39 6.55
N GLU A 156 -28.76 15.56 7.10
CA GLU A 156 -29.69 16.32 7.97
C GLU A 156 -31.02 16.64 7.25
N GLY A 157 -30.94 16.96 5.95
CA GLY A 157 -32.11 17.20 5.11
C GLY A 157 -32.92 15.93 4.80
N LEU A 158 -32.28 14.76 4.72
CA LEU A 158 -32.96 13.47 4.56
C LEU A 158 -33.61 13.01 5.86
N GLU A 159 -32.93 13.16 7.00
CA GLU A 159 -33.48 12.88 8.33
C GLU A 159 -34.78 13.67 8.56
N SER A 160 -34.76 14.97 8.27
CA SER A 160 -35.95 15.83 8.36
C SER A 160 -37.11 15.33 7.48
N LYS A 161 -36.82 14.78 6.30
CA LYS A 161 -37.84 14.21 5.40
C LYS A 161 -38.39 12.89 5.92
N CYS A 162 -37.54 12.06 6.54
CA CYS A 162 -37.96 10.82 7.19
C CYS A 162 -38.93 11.11 8.34
N ASP A 163 -38.63 12.09 9.20
CA ASP A 163 -39.51 12.49 10.31
C ASP A 163 -40.90 12.93 9.81
N VAL A 164 -40.93 13.70 8.71
CA VAL A 164 -42.19 14.14 8.08
C VAL A 164 -42.96 12.96 7.49
N LEU A 165 -42.28 12.01 6.83
CA LEU A 165 -42.91 10.83 6.28
C LEU A 165 -43.45 9.91 7.37
N GLU A 166 -42.70 9.71 8.44
CA GLU A 166 -43.12 8.91 9.59
C GLU A 166 -44.36 9.50 10.25
N SER A 167 -44.38 10.82 10.45
CA SER A 167 -45.55 11.54 10.94
C SER A 167 -46.77 11.38 10.04
N LYS A 168 -46.59 11.48 8.71
CA LYS A 168 -47.69 11.27 7.74
C LYS A 168 -48.17 9.83 7.74
N TYR A 169 -47.26 8.86 7.83
CA TYR A 169 -47.59 7.45 7.87
C TYR A 169 -48.42 7.11 9.13
N ALA A 170 -48.03 7.63 10.29
CA ALA A 170 -48.78 7.47 11.54
C ALA A 170 -50.20 8.07 11.46
N GLN A 171 -50.35 9.23 10.82
CA GLN A 171 -51.67 9.84 10.57
C GLN A 171 -52.53 8.97 9.64
N LEU A 172 -51.95 8.46 8.55
CA LEU A 172 -52.65 7.61 7.59
C LEU A 172 -53.07 6.27 8.21
N ALA A 173 -52.18 5.63 8.96
CA ALA A 173 -52.47 4.40 9.68
C ALA A 173 -53.63 4.57 10.67
N SER A 174 -53.66 5.70 11.39
CA SER A 174 -54.76 6.04 12.30
C SER A 174 -56.08 6.25 11.55
N ALA A 175 -56.05 6.95 10.41
CA ALA A 175 -57.25 7.18 9.59
C ALA A 175 -57.85 5.88 9.03
N VAL A 176 -57.01 4.97 8.54
CA VAL A 176 -57.44 3.66 8.03
C VAL A 176 -58.04 2.80 9.13
N PHE A 177 -57.40 2.77 10.31
CA PHE A 177 -57.92 2.03 11.46
C PHE A 177 -59.30 2.53 11.92
N ASN A 178 -59.49 3.85 11.94
CA ASN A 178 -60.77 4.47 12.29
C ASN A 178 -61.86 4.22 11.23
N GLN A 179 -61.51 4.21 9.93
CA GLN A 179 -62.45 3.84 8.87
C GLN A 179 -62.91 2.38 8.98
N ALA A 180 -61.98 1.44 9.14
CA ALA A 180 -62.32 0.01 9.25
C ALA A 180 -63.27 -0.29 10.42
N SER A 181 -63.05 0.38 11.56
CA SER A 181 -63.89 0.28 12.75
C SER A 181 -65.31 0.87 12.55
N SER A 182 -65.42 1.90 11.71
CA SER A 182 -66.71 2.56 11.42
C SER A 182 -67.57 1.74 10.45
N SER A 183 -66.96 1.11 9.44
CA SER A 183 -67.67 0.27 8.46
C SER A 183 -68.15 -1.06 9.05
N SER A 184 -67.48 -1.61 10.07
CA SER A 184 -67.90 -2.85 10.73
C SER A 184 -69.12 -2.67 11.65
N SER A 185 -69.47 -1.44 12.03
CA SER A 185 -70.56 -1.15 12.99
C SER A 185 -71.92 -0.90 12.33
N SER A 186 -72.02 -0.98 10.99
CA SER A 186 -73.27 -0.72 10.24
C SER A 186 -73.94 -1.98 9.64
N GLU A 187 -73.48 -3.19 9.97
CA GLU A 187 -74.04 -4.46 9.49
C GLU A 187 -74.79 -5.29 10.56
N GLN A 188 -75.24 -4.68 11.67
CA GLN A 188 -76.12 -5.35 12.66
C GLN A 188 -77.53 -4.76 12.68
#